data_AF-A0A3B8R6Y7-F1
#
_entry.id   AF-A0A3B8R6Y7-F1
#
_cell.length_a   1.000
_cell.length_b   1.000
_cell.length_c   1.000
_cell.angle_alpha   90.00
_cell.angle_beta   90.00
_cell.angle_gamma   90.00
#
_symmetry.space_group_name_H-M   'P 1'
#
loop_
_entity.id
_entity.type
_entity.pdbx_description
1 polymer ?
#
loop_
_entity_poly.entity_id
_entity_poly.type
_entity_poly.pdbx_seq_one_letter_code
_entity_poly.pdbx_strand_id
1 'polypeptide(L)'
;MRLISDQNSAFRKINSNQHIYVSCIVAICLASAFWAPLGYARATTAVGSVLLFLIDSKRPRNTAMISAVLLLSVFGVSFFSIVPSSFNLINDFCILMFDYNWRDAGLTWAPINIPIYIGSLAERLILIFSAFLMLGHFFTRFIKERNIAKSKPPLIHVPLIHLFAMSASITTVMLILHFVAQGSEIMGFARTILYPVTILFGLIIFCHLLDKKNNKLMGYATIFYIVVVFAIMSEARFSIFIMISLFLLISYKKSASYSALLKLGFLSIVFGLMIVLVVQFIRYPEAVARYSKPSTSIENSSFNWDWFVSKLYWKVIYRQIETGSCLNSVVDQHWQQESALRDQLFWLEALVPRALWPEKPTLSLGKMYSLLYCGMPNVNNGHSSSITLLGEPIIKGGALGLYVHGGILIIGLTVFSLVARRYGDSGAVVCLSMLPWWINLEQHFGLYVANLVKFGLVIVGTYILILLVDKYVSTRFEHL
;
A
#
# COMPACT_ATOMS: atom_id res chain seq x y z
N MET A 1 26.35 33.10 23.59
CA MET A 1 25.63 33.57 22.38
C MET A 1 26.31 33.23 21.05
N ARG A 2 27.65 33.33 20.88
CA ARG A 2 28.33 32.96 19.61
C ARG A 2 28.20 31.48 19.20
N LEU A 3 28.27 30.53 20.13
CA LEU A 3 28.09 29.09 19.86
C LEU A 3 26.69 28.70 19.32
N ILE A 4 25.64 29.45 19.67
CA ILE A 4 24.27 29.22 19.19
C ILE A 4 24.08 29.83 17.78
N SER A 5 24.84 30.89 17.46
CA SER A 5 24.89 31.48 16.12
C SER A 5 25.57 30.54 15.12
N ASP A 6 26.70 29.94 15.51
CA ASP A 6 27.47 29.07 14.62
C ASP A 6 26.78 27.73 14.37
N GLN A 7 26.15 27.12 15.37
CA GLN A 7 25.30 25.94 15.15
C GLN A 7 24.12 26.24 14.23
N ASN A 8 23.46 27.39 14.38
CA ASN A 8 22.37 27.80 13.48
C ASN A 8 22.85 28.08 12.04
N SER A 9 24.08 28.57 11.86
CA SER A 9 24.66 28.80 10.54
C SER A 9 25.01 27.50 9.82
N ALA A 10 25.60 26.53 10.53
CA ALA A 10 25.93 25.20 10.01
C ALA A 10 24.66 24.38 9.71
N PHE A 11 23.65 24.44 10.58
CA PHE A 11 22.35 23.79 10.35
C PHE A 11 21.61 24.39 9.15
N ARG A 12 21.67 25.71 8.96
CA ARG A 12 21.11 26.37 7.75
C ARG A 12 21.85 25.95 6.47
N LYS A 13 23.19 25.86 6.50
CA LYS A 13 24.00 25.42 5.35
C LYS A 13 23.71 23.96 4.97
N ILE A 14 23.60 23.06 5.95
CA ILE A 14 23.27 21.65 5.72
C ILE A 14 21.85 21.48 5.17
N ASN A 15 20.86 22.23 5.69
CA ASN A 15 19.50 22.19 5.15
C ASN A 15 19.45 22.74 3.72
N SER A 16 20.14 23.85 3.43
CA SER A 16 20.20 24.45 2.08
C SER A 16 20.72 23.47 1.03
N ASN A 17 21.80 22.75 1.32
CA ASN A 17 22.38 21.80 0.37
C ASN A 17 21.45 20.60 0.13
N GLN A 18 20.79 20.08 1.17
CA GLN A 18 19.83 18.99 1.02
C GLN A 18 18.63 19.35 0.13
N HIS A 19 18.16 20.59 0.18
CA HIS A 19 17.06 21.04 -0.68
C HIS A 19 17.45 21.01 -2.17
N ILE A 20 18.70 21.39 -2.49
CA ILE A 20 19.22 21.34 -3.85
C ILE A 20 19.26 19.90 -4.34
N TYR A 21 19.82 18.97 -3.56
CA TYR A 21 19.89 17.55 -3.96
C TYR A 21 18.52 16.94 -4.24
N VAL A 22 17.54 17.21 -3.38
CA VAL A 22 16.19 16.66 -3.53
C VAL A 22 15.48 17.25 -4.75
N SER A 23 15.63 18.55 -4.96
CA SER A 23 15.09 19.23 -6.15
C SER A 23 15.69 18.64 -7.43
N CYS A 24 17.02 18.43 -7.45
CA CYS A 24 17.71 17.81 -8.58
C CYS A 24 17.23 16.37 -8.81
N ILE A 25 17.10 15.55 -7.75
CA ILE A 25 16.61 14.17 -7.87
C ILE A 25 15.21 14.17 -8.51
N VAL A 26 14.28 14.97 -7.98
CA VAL A 26 12.91 15.03 -8.50
C VAL A 26 12.87 15.56 -9.94
N ALA A 27 13.65 16.59 -10.25
CA ALA A 27 13.75 17.14 -11.60
C ALA A 27 14.30 16.10 -12.60
N ILE A 28 15.33 15.35 -12.22
CA ILE A 28 15.90 14.27 -13.04
C ILE A 28 14.86 13.17 -13.26
N CYS A 29 14.17 12.72 -12.21
CA CYS A 29 13.13 11.68 -12.32
C CYS A 29 11.96 12.12 -13.20
N LEU A 30 11.54 13.39 -13.12
CA LEU A 30 10.50 13.92 -14.00
C LEU A 30 10.99 13.99 -15.44
N ALA A 31 12.15 14.60 -15.68
CA ALA A 31 12.71 14.74 -17.03
C ALA A 31 12.91 13.37 -17.69
N SER A 32 13.43 12.39 -16.95
CA SER A 32 13.63 11.04 -17.45
C SER A 32 12.31 10.31 -17.75
N ALA A 33 11.31 10.42 -16.87
CA ALA A 33 10.01 9.78 -17.07
C ALA A 33 9.31 10.27 -18.35
N PHE A 34 9.43 11.56 -18.67
CA PHE A 34 8.84 12.14 -19.88
C PHE A 34 9.67 11.85 -21.14
N TRP A 35 10.98 12.05 -21.10
CA TRP A 35 11.78 12.20 -22.32
C TRP A 35 12.84 11.12 -22.53
N ALA A 36 13.28 10.44 -21.46
CA ALA A 36 14.32 9.43 -21.60
C ALA A 36 13.78 8.11 -22.18
N PRO A 37 14.66 7.26 -22.72
CA PRO A 37 14.32 5.87 -23.01
C PRO A 37 13.85 5.16 -21.73
N LEU A 38 12.90 4.22 -21.85
CA LEU A 38 12.21 3.62 -20.71
C LEU A 38 13.13 2.93 -19.70
N GLY A 39 14.21 2.30 -20.16
CA GLY A 39 15.23 1.71 -19.27
C GLY A 39 15.87 2.75 -18.35
N TYR A 40 16.20 3.94 -18.87
CA TYR A 40 16.74 5.05 -18.08
C TYR A 40 15.67 5.66 -17.18
N ALA A 41 14.45 5.85 -17.68
CA ALA A 41 13.33 6.35 -16.88
C ALA A 41 13.08 5.44 -15.65
N ARG A 42 13.05 4.12 -15.84
CA ARG A 42 12.91 3.12 -14.77
C ARG A 42 14.05 3.20 -13.76
N ALA A 43 15.30 3.19 -14.24
CA ALA A 43 16.47 3.22 -13.36
C ALA A 43 16.48 4.51 -12.52
N THR A 44 16.23 5.66 -13.14
CA THR A 44 16.25 6.97 -12.47
C THR A 44 15.10 7.16 -11.49
N THR A 45 13.86 6.74 -11.79
CA THR A 45 12.75 6.82 -10.83
C THR A 45 12.92 5.85 -9.65
N ALA A 46 13.46 4.65 -9.90
CA ALA A 46 13.78 3.67 -8.86
C ALA A 46 14.87 4.21 -7.91
N VAL A 47 16.01 4.61 -8.47
CA VAL A 47 17.13 5.17 -7.71
C VAL A 47 16.70 6.45 -7.00
N GLY A 48 15.96 7.33 -7.68
CA GLY A 48 15.45 8.55 -7.09
C GLY A 48 14.54 8.29 -5.89
N SER A 49 13.61 7.33 -5.99
CA SER A 49 12.70 6.95 -4.90
C SER A 49 13.48 6.44 -3.67
N VAL A 50 14.49 5.60 -3.90
CA VAL A 50 15.37 5.08 -2.83
C VAL A 50 16.19 6.21 -2.21
N LEU A 51 16.78 7.09 -3.02
CA LEU A 51 17.56 8.22 -2.52
C LEU A 51 16.71 9.18 -1.69
N LEU A 52 15.49 9.50 -2.13
CA LEU A 52 14.57 10.32 -1.34
C LEU A 52 14.25 9.68 0.01
N PHE A 53 13.98 8.37 0.03
CA PHE A 53 13.75 7.61 1.25
C PHE A 53 14.97 7.66 2.19
N LEU A 54 16.19 7.47 1.67
CA LEU A 54 17.44 7.48 2.43
C LEU A 54 17.85 8.87 2.94
N ILE A 55 17.55 9.93 2.17
CA ILE A 55 17.82 11.31 2.57
C ILE A 55 16.91 11.71 3.73
N ASP A 56 15.63 11.34 3.67
CA ASP A 56 14.68 11.69 4.71
C ASP A 56 14.77 10.78 5.94
N SER A 57 15.30 9.56 5.82
CA SER A 57 15.57 8.68 6.96
C SER A 57 16.68 9.19 7.89
N LYS A 58 17.42 10.24 7.47
CA LYS A 58 18.46 10.91 8.26
C LYS A 58 17.93 12.07 9.10
N ARG A 59 16.67 12.48 8.94
CA ARG A 59 16.13 13.67 9.62
C ARG A 59 15.53 13.31 10.99
N PRO A 60 15.70 14.16 12.01
CA PRO A 60 14.96 13.96 13.26
C PRO A 60 13.45 13.95 12.96
N ARG A 61 12.75 12.89 13.38
CA ARG A 61 11.35 12.58 13.03
C ARG A 61 11.12 12.37 11.52
N ASN A 62 11.82 11.38 10.96
CA ASN A 62 11.79 10.89 9.57
C ASN A 62 10.47 11.12 8.81
N THR A 63 10.29 12.32 8.26
CA THR A 63 9.01 12.75 7.68
C THR A 63 8.62 12.04 6.39
N ALA A 64 9.58 11.43 5.68
CA ALA A 64 9.31 10.56 4.53
C ALA A 64 8.48 9.34 4.90
N MET A 65 8.63 8.80 6.11
CA MET A 65 7.96 7.55 6.53
C MET A 65 6.44 7.74 6.67
N ILE A 66 5.97 8.98 6.72
CA ILE A 66 4.56 9.39 6.83
C ILE A 66 4.05 9.95 5.48
N SER A 67 4.90 10.02 4.46
CA SER A 67 4.52 10.57 3.16
C SER A 67 3.79 9.54 2.32
N ALA A 68 2.47 9.68 2.23
CA ALA A 68 1.58 8.87 1.39
C ALA A 68 2.11 8.73 -0.04
N VAL A 69 2.48 9.88 -0.59
CA VAL A 69 2.90 10.03 -1.98
C VAL A 69 4.25 9.37 -2.22
N LEU A 70 5.19 9.47 -1.28
CA LEU A 70 6.47 8.78 -1.40
C LEU A 70 6.30 7.27 -1.33
N LEU A 71 5.49 6.77 -0.38
CA LEU A 71 5.23 5.35 -0.25
C LEU A 71 4.54 4.80 -1.50
N LEU A 72 3.48 5.46 -1.99
CA LEU A 72 2.81 5.04 -3.21
C LEU A 72 3.75 5.05 -4.42
N SER A 73 4.67 6.03 -4.52
CA SER A 73 5.70 6.06 -5.56
C SER A 73 6.64 4.85 -5.47
N VAL A 74 7.18 4.57 -4.27
CA VAL A 74 8.10 3.45 -4.05
C VAL A 74 7.44 2.12 -4.41
N PHE A 75 6.20 1.90 -3.96
CA PHE A 75 5.45 0.69 -4.28
C PHE A 75 5.09 0.60 -5.76
N GLY A 76 4.66 1.70 -6.36
CA GLY A 76 4.33 1.77 -7.79
C GLY A 76 5.51 1.39 -8.67
N VAL A 77 6.66 2.05 -8.49
CA VAL A 77 7.88 1.73 -9.26
C VAL A 77 8.37 0.31 -8.99
N SER A 78 8.34 -0.14 -7.74
CA SER A 78 8.85 -1.48 -7.38
C SER A 78 8.02 -2.59 -8.00
N PHE A 79 6.70 -2.57 -7.83
CA PHE A 79 5.82 -3.67 -8.26
C PHE A 79 5.43 -3.58 -9.73
N PHE A 80 5.36 -2.38 -10.33
CA PHE A 80 4.89 -2.20 -11.71
C PHE A 80 5.98 -1.74 -12.68
N SER A 81 7.24 -1.78 -12.29
CA SER A 81 8.33 -1.56 -13.26
C SER A 81 9.53 -2.41 -12.94
N ILE A 82 10.06 -2.37 -11.70
CA ILE A 82 11.24 -3.16 -11.33
C ILE A 82 10.94 -4.66 -11.36
N VAL A 83 9.96 -5.14 -10.58
CA VAL A 83 9.66 -6.58 -10.46
C VAL A 83 9.37 -7.23 -11.83
N PRO A 84 8.45 -6.70 -12.66
CA PRO A 84 8.21 -7.24 -14.00
C PRO A 84 9.44 -7.22 -14.91
N SER A 85 10.25 -6.16 -14.86
CA SER A 85 11.44 -6.04 -15.70
C SER A 85 12.55 -7.00 -15.30
N SER A 86 12.79 -7.14 -13.99
CA SER A 86 13.73 -8.13 -13.47
C SER A 86 13.27 -9.55 -13.77
N PHE A 87 11.97 -9.81 -13.65
CA PHE A 87 11.41 -11.11 -14.03
C PHE A 87 11.59 -11.41 -15.51
N ASN A 88 11.28 -10.46 -16.41
CA ASN A 88 11.50 -10.64 -17.85
C ASN A 88 12.98 -10.90 -18.15
N LEU A 89 13.90 -10.15 -17.55
CA LEU A 89 15.34 -10.37 -17.73
C LEU A 89 15.76 -11.78 -17.29
N ILE A 90 15.29 -12.24 -16.13
CA ILE A 90 15.58 -13.59 -15.62
C ILE A 90 14.94 -14.64 -16.53
N ASN A 91 13.70 -14.42 -16.97
CA ASN A 91 12.98 -15.34 -17.83
C ASN A 91 13.64 -15.46 -19.20
N ASP A 92 14.05 -14.35 -19.82
CA ASP A 92 14.78 -14.33 -21.08
C ASP A 92 16.15 -15.01 -20.94
N PHE A 93 16.86 -14.77 -19.84
CA PHE A 93 18.11 -15.46 -19.54
C PHE A 93 17.91 -16.97 -19.33
N CYS A 94 16.88 -17.36 -18.59
CA CYS A 94 16.51 -18.77 -18.40
C CYS A 94 16.12 -19.41 -19.73
N ILE A 95 15.30 -18.76 -20.56
CA ILE A 95 14.95 -19.25 -21.89
C ILE A 95 16.22 -19.41 -22.73
N LEU A 96 17.13 -18.44 -22.77
CA LEU A 96 18.39 -18.54 -23.50
C LEU A 96 19.28 -19.71 -23.01
N MET A 97 19.36 -19.91 -21.69
CA MET A 97 20.16 -20.99 -21.08
C MET A 97 19.52 -22.37 -21.23
N PHE A 98 18.20 -22.47 -21.14
CA PHE A 98 17.46 -23.73 -21.22
C PHE A 98 17.13 -24.12 -22.66
N ASP A 99 16.79 -23.19 -23.56
CA ASP A 99 16.55 -23.46 -25.00
C ASP A 99 17.83 -24.00 -25.67
N TYR A 100 19.01 -23.57 -25.22
CA TYR A 100 20.29 -24.13 -25.68
C TYR A 100 20.47 -25.61 -25.26
N ASN A 101 20.11 -25.97 -24.02
CA ASN A 101 20.26 -27.35 -23.51
C ASN A 101 19.06 -28.28 -23.84
N TRP A 102 17.87 -27.73 -24.11
CA TRP A 102 16.64 -28.50 -24.35
C TRP A 102 16.34 -28.75 -25.82
N ARG A 103 16.80 -27.90 -26.75
CA ARG A 103 16.78 -28.24 -28.20
C ARG A 103 17.57 -29.51 -28.48
N ASP A 104 18.67 -29.73 -27.75
CA ASP A 104 19.44 -30.97 -27.79
C ASP A 104 18.69 -32.17 -27.16
N ALA A 105 17.68 -31.93 -26.31
CA ALA A 105 16.92 -32.96 -25.60
C ALA A 105 15.51 -33.22 -26.15
N GLY A 106 15.07 -32.51 -27.20
CA GLY A 106 13.80 -32.74 -27.89
C GLY A 106 12.51 -32.44 -27.10
N LEU A 107 12.59 -31.68 -26.00
CA LEU A 107 11.44 -31.33 -25.16
C LEU A 107 10.90 -29.94 -25.51
N THR A 108 9.59 -29.84 -25.79
CA THR A 108 8.92 -28.56 -26.12
C THR A 108 8.48 -27.82 -24.85
N TRP A 109 9.04 -26.64 -24.59
CA TRP A 109 8.41 -25.67 -23.69
C TRP A 109 7.28 -24.96 -24.42
N ALA A 110 6.09 -24.94 -23.82
CA ALA A 110 5.09 -23.95 -24.18
C ALA A 110 5.53 -22.62 -23.54
N PRO A 111 5.92 -21.60 -24.33
CA PRO A 111 6.17 -20.29 -23.77
C PRO A 111 4.89 -19.84 -23.07
N ILE A 112 4.98 -19.52 -21.78
CA ILE A 112 3.89 -18.82 -21.11
C ILE A 112 3.82 -17.46 -21.80
N ASN A 113 2.85 -17.29 -22.70
CA ASN A 113 2.57 -16.03 -23.38
C ASN A 113 2.03 -15.06 -22.31
N ILE A 114 2.93 -14.50 -21.51
CA ILE A 114 2.61 -13.44 -20.58
C ILE A 114 2.55 -12.18 -21.43
N PRO A 115 1.42 -11.46 -21.51
CA PRO A 115 1.37 -10.23 -22.27
C PRO A 115 2.25 -9.18 -21.56
N ILE A 116 3.32 -8.76 -22.23
CA ILE A 116 4.34 -7.86 -21.68
C ILE A 116 3.94 -6.41 -22.00
N TYR A 117 3.84 -5.56 -20.98
CA TYR A 117 3.68 -4.10 -21.14
C TYR A 117 5.00 -3.33 -20.93
N ILE A 118 6.08 -4.03 -20.61
CA ILE A 118 7.40 -3.41 -20.45
C ILE A 118 7.84 -2.82 -21.78
N GLY A 119 8.26 -1.56 -21.76
CA GLY A 119 8.56 -0.80 -22.97
C GLY A 119 7.36 -0.04 -23.56
N SER A 120 6.16 -0.18 -23.00
CA SER A 120 4.96 0.44 -23.55
C SER A 120 4.66 1.84 -22.98
N LEU A 121 3.66 2.51 -23.57
CA LEU A 121 3.15 3.77 -23.05
C LEU A 121 2.56 3.63 -21.64
N ALA A 122 1.93 2.50 -21.32
CA ALA A 122 1.41 2.22 -19.97
C ALA A 122 2.52 2.21 -18.92
N GLU A 123 3.67 1.57 -19.18
CA GLU A 123 4.82 1.65 -18.28
C GLU A 123 5.28 3.11 -18.10
N ARG A 124 5.36 3.87 -19.20
CA ARG A 124 5.73 5.29 -19.13
C ARG A 124 4.78 6.09 -18.24
N LEU A 125 3.46 5.87 -18.34
CA LEU A 125 2.47 6.55 -17.50
C LEU A 125 2.61 6.21 -16.01
N ILE A 126 2.93 4.95 -15.68
CA ILE A 126 3.22 4.54 -14.29
C ILE A 126 4.47 5.26 -13.75
N LEU A 127 5.51 5.39 -14.57
CA LEU A 127 6.74 6.10 -14.21
C LEU A 127 6.51 7.60 -14.06
N ILE A 128 5.74 8.22 -14.96
CA ILE A 128 5.34 9.64 -14.87
C ILE A 128 4.53 9.86 -13.59
N PHE A 129 3.53 9.04 -13.33
CA PHE A 129 2.71 9.12 -12.13
C PHE A 129 3.56 9.02 -10.86
N SER A 130 4.48 8.06 -10.81
CA SER A 130 5.44 7.91 -9.71
C SER A 130 6.35 9.14 -9.55
N ALA A 131 6.86 9.70 -10.64
CA ALA A 131 7.69 10.91 -10.58
C ALA A 131 6.90 12.12 -10.05
N PHE A 132 5.63 12.29 -10.42
CA PHE A 132 4.76 13.34 -9.84
C PHE A 132 4.42 13.10 -8.37
N LEU A 133 4.30 11.85 -7.92
CA LEU A 133 4.18 11.54 -6.50
C LEU A 133 5.43 11.94 -5.72
N MET A 134 6.63 11.73 -6.29
CA MET A 134 7.89 12.23 -5.71
C MET A 134 7.92 13.77 -5.67
N LEU A 135 7.36 14.45 -6.68
CA LEU A 135 7.17 15.90 -6.66
C LEU A 135 6.21 16.34 -5.54
N GLY A 136 5.10 15.63 -5.33
CA GLY A 136 4.22 15.84 -4.18
C GLY A 136 4.97 15.71 -2.85
N HIS A 137 5.83 14.68 -2.73
CA HIS A 137 6.68 14.52 -1.55
C HIS A 137 7.63 15.70 -1.36
N PHE A 138 8.26 16.19 -2.44
CA PHE A 138 9.09 17.39 -2.40
C PHE A 138 8.33 18.61 -1.85
N PHE A 139 7.09 18.84 -2.30
CA PHE A 139 6.26 19.91 -1.75
C PHE A 139 5.95 19.71 -0.26
N THR A 140 5.72 18.47 0.18
CA THR A 140 5.51 18.20 1.61
C THR A 140 6.71 18.60 2.47
N ARG A 141 7.91 18.57 1.90
CA ARG A 141 9.17 18.95 2.54
C ARG A 141 9.41 20.46 2.52
N PHE A 142 8.92 21.16 1.49
CA PHE A 142 9.16 22.59 1.29
C PHE A 142 8.23 23.47 2.13
N ILE A 143 6.98 23.04 2.32
CA ILE A 143 6.01 23.79 3.12
C ILE A 143 6.44 23.73 4.60
N LYS A 144 7.02 24.84 5.05
CA LYS A 144 7.83 25.01 6.27
C LYS A 144 7.27 24.34 7.53
N GLU A 145 8.19 23.67 8.23
CA GLU A 145 8.12 23.21 9.63
C GLU A 145 7.84 24.31 10.68
N ARG A 146 7.65 25.58 10.28
CA ARG A 146 7.57 26.75 11.18
C ARG A 146 6.48 26.67 12.24
N ASN A 147 5.47 25.80 12.07
CA ASN A 147 4.35 25.66 13.01
C ASN A 147 4.27 24.27 13.69
N ILE A 148 5.21 23.35 13.45
CA ILE A 148 5.15 21.97 13.99
C ILE A 148 5.54 21.92 15.48
N ALA A 149 6.11 23.00 16.02
CA ALA A 149 6.67 23.03 17.37
C ALA A 149 5.71 23.44 18.51
N LYS A 150 4.44 23.82 18.24
CA LYS A 150 3.59 24.45 19.29
C LYS A 150 2.35 23.69 19.76
N SER A 151 1.98 22.58 19.13
CA SER A 151 0.87 21.76 19.63
C SER A 151 1.23 20.30 19.49
N LYS A 152 1.91 19.74 20.50
CA LYS A 152 1.85 18.31 20.73
C LYS A 152 0.43 18.04 21.25
N PRO A 153 -0.50 17.48 20.47
CA PRO A 153 -1.69 16.92 21.10
C PRO A 153 -1.19 15.90 22.15
N PRO A 154 -1.74 15.89 23.37
CA PRO A 154 -1.37 14.89 24.35
C PRO A 154 -1.60 13.51 23.74
N LEU A 155 -0.60 12.65 23.88
CA LEU A 155 -0.79 11.24 23.60
C LEU A 155 -1.75 10.73 24.67
N ILE A 156 -2.97 10.42 24.26
CA ILE A 156 -4.08 9.77 24.99
C ILE A 156 -3.67 9.30 26.39
N HIS A 157 -4.21 9.95 27.44
CA HIS A 157 -4.09 9.57 28.85
C HIS A 157 -4.97 8.38 29.25
N VAL A 158 -5.90 7.93 28.39
CA VAL A 158 -6.71 6.72 28.62
C VAL A 158 -5.78 5.57 29.02
N PRO A 159 -6.06 4.87 30.13
CA PRO A 159 -5.15 3.83 30.60
C PRO A 159 -5.02 2.77 29.51
N LEU A 160 -3.78 2.54 29.10
CA LEU A 160 -3.43 1.70 27.95
C LEU A 160 -4.05 0.30 28.01
N ILE A 161 -4.32 -0.20 29.23
CA ILE A 161 -4.98 -1.48 29.46
C ILE A 161 -6.42 -1.50 28.93
N HIS A 162 -7.14 -0.38 28.96
CA HIS A 162 -8.49 -0.27 28.38
C HIS A 162 -8.42 -0.28 26.86
N LEU A 163 -7.47 0.44 26.25
CA LEU A 163 -7.26 0.37 24.79
C LEU A 163 -6.88 -1.05 24.36
N PHE A 164 -6.03 -1.73 25.13
CA PHE A 164 -5.66 -3.12 24.89
C PHE A 164 -6.88 -4.06 24.98
N ALA A 165 -7.66 -3.96 26.06
CA ALA A 165 -8.87 -4.75 26.24
C ALA A 165 -9.86 -4.51 25.09
N MET A 166 -10.12 -3.25 24.73
CA MET A 166 -11.00 -2.91 23.61
C MET A 166 -10.47 -3.46 22.28
N SER A 167 -9.17 -3.33 22.00
CA SER A 167 -8.55 -3.90 20.80
C SER A 167 -8.69 -5.41 20.76
N ALA A 168 -8.43 -6.10 21.87
CA ALA A 168 -8.55 -7.55 21.95
C ALA A 168 -10.00 -8.02 21.79
N SER A 169 -10.95 -7.33 22.42
CA SER A 169 -12.39 -7.60 22.29
C SER A 169 -12.87 -7.42 20.85
N ILE A 170 -12.54 -6.30 20.19
CA ILE A 170 -12.93 -6.05 18.80
C ILE A 170 -12.33 -7.11 17.88
N THR A 171 -11.05 -7.44 18.07
CA THR A 171 -10.36 -8.45 17.26
C THR A 171 -10.97 -9.84 17.45
N THR A 172 -11.37 -10.19 18.68
CA THR A 172 -12.07 -11.44 18.98
C THR A 172 -13.45 -11.49 18.34
N VAL A 173 -14.22 -10.40 18.44
CA VAL A 173 -15.55 -10.29 17.80
C VAL A 173 -15.44 -10.43 16.29
N MET A 174 -14.43 -9.81 15.67
CA MET A 174 -14.16 -9.97 14.24
C MET A 174 -13.91 -11.43 13.85
N LEU A 175 -13.12 -12.15 14.65
CA LEU A 175 -12.85 -13.57 14.44
C LEU A 175 -14.11 -14.43 14.58
N ILE A 176 -14.92 -14.19 15.61
CA ILE A 176 -16.20 -14.90 15.81
C ILE A 176 -17.13 -14.64 14.63
N LEU A 177 -17.30 -13.38 14.23
CA LEU A 177 -18.12 -13.02 13.08
C LEU A 177 -17.62 -13.70 11.80
N HIS A 178 -16.29 -13.87 11.65
CA HIS A 178 -15.71 -14.54 10.47
C HIS A 178 -16.25 -15.96 10.31
N PHE A 179 -16.34 -16.71 11.41
CA PHE A 179 -16.82 -18.08 11.40
C PHE A 179 -18.34 -18.19 11.40
N VAL A 180 -19.04 -17.29 12.11
CA VAL A 180 -20.50 -17.39 12.30
C VAL A 180 -21.29 -16.75 11.15
N ALA A 181 -20.75 -15.70 10.54
CA ALA A 181 -21.49 -14.85 9.59
C ALA A 181 -20.78 -14.70 8.24
N GLN A 182 -19.96 -15.69 7.85
CA GLN A 182 -19.21 -15.66 6.59
C GLN A 182 -20.13 -15.45 5.39
N GLY A 183 -19.85 -14.43 4.58
CA GLY A 183 -20.64 -14.11 3.38
C GLY A 183 -21.89 -13.24 3.61
N SER A 184 -22.22 -12.91 4.86
CA SER A 184 -23.36 -12.02 5.17
C SER A 184 -23.04 -10.53 4.95
N GLU A 185 -24.08 -9.70 4.81
CA GLU A 185 -23.94 -8.23 4.79
C GLU A 185 -23.39 -7.68 6.11
N ILE A 186 -23.73 -8.33 7.22
CA ILE A 186 -23.24 -7.99 8.57
C ILE A 186 -21.71 -8.11 8.62
N MET A 187 -21.15 -9.15 8.03
CA MET A 187 -19.70 -9.31 7.88
C MET A 187 -19.12 -8.16 7.04
N GLY A 188 -19.74 -7.81 5.91
CA GLY A 188 -19.29 -6.68 5.08
C GLY A 188 -19.26 -5.35 5.83
N PHE A 189 -20.28 -5.06 6.63
CA PHE A 189 -20.34 -3.89 7.51
C PHE A 189 -19.26 -3.94 8.60
N ALA A 190 -19.12 -5.07 9.28
CA ALA A 190 -18.11 -5.28 10.31
C ALA A 190 -16.68 -5.10 9.76
N ARG A 191 -16.39 -5.60 8.56
CA ARG A 191 -15.10 -5.37 7.89
C ARG A 191 -14.85 -3.88 7.62
N THR A 192 -15.90 -3.15 7.24
CA THR A 192 -15.77 -1.73 6.90
C THR A 192 -15.39 -0.87 8.10
N ILE A 193 -15.85 -1.23 9.31
CA ILE A 193 -15.66 -0.45 10.53
C ILE A 193 -14.58 -1.04 11.44
N LEU A 194 -14.64 -2.34 11.72
CA LEU A 194 -13.79 -2.95 12.75
C LEU A 194 -12.34 -3.14 12.28
N TYR A 195 -12.10 -3.36 10.98
CA TYR A 195 -10.73 -3.50 10.45
C TYR A 195 -9.89 -2.23 10.68
N PRO A 196 -10.32 -1.04 10.19
CA PRO A 196 -9.55 0.18 10.41
C PRO A 196 -9.40 0.54 11.88
N VAL A 197 -10.42 0.29 12.71
CA VAL A 197 -10.37 0.55 14.16
C VAL A 197 -9.34 -0.35 14.84
N THR A 198 -9.32 -1.64 14.54
CA THR A 198 -8.34 -2.59 15.09
C THR A 198 -6.91 -2.21 14.72
N ILE A 199 -6.67 -1.85 13.45
CA ILE A 199 -5.35 -1.39 12.99
C ILE A 199 -4.94 -0.10 13.70
N LEU A 200 -5.86 0.86 13.83
CA LEU A 200 -5.63 2.11 14.54
C LEU A 200 -5.27 1.86 16.02
N PHE A 201 -6.05 1.06 16.74
CA PHE A 201 -5.80 0.77 18.15
C PHE A 201 -4.48 0.05 18.34
N GLY A 202 -4.17 -0.95 17.52
CA GLY A 202 -2.89 -1.63 17.53
C GLY A 202 -1.72 -0.66 17.39
N LEU A 203 -1.77 0.24 16.40
CA LEU A 203 -0.72 1.23 16.18
C LEU A 203 -0.63 2.29 17.28
N ILE A 204 -1.75 2.72 17.88
CA ILE A 204 -1.74 3.61 19.06
C ILE A 204 -1.03 2.93 20.24
N ILE A 205 -1.44 1.69 20.57
CA ILE A 205 -0.87 0.92 21.68
C ILE A 205 0.64 0.74 21.46
N PHE A 206 1.01 0.31 20.26
CA PHE A 206 2.41 0.10 19.91
C PHE A 206 3.22 1.40 19.97
N CYS A 207 2.68 2.50 19.42
CA CYS A 207 3.33 3.82 19.47
C CYS A 207 3.60 4.28 20.92
N HIS A 208 2.66 4.04 21.83
CA HIS A 208 2.79 4.43 23.24
C HIS A 208 3.77 3.53 24.01
N LEU A 209 3.81 2.23 23.69
CA LEU A 209 4.67 1.26 24.35
C LEU A 209 6.11 1.24 23.84
N LEU A 210 6.35 1.73 22.63
CA LEU A 210 7.70 1.79 22.05
C LEU A 210 8.66 2.60 22.92
N ASP A 211 8.15 3.64 23.59
CA ASP A 211 8.91 4.56 24.43
C ASP A 211 9.08 4.03 25.88
N LYS A 212 8.26 3.06 26.32
CA LYS A 212 8.29 2.50 27.70
C LYS A 212 9.16 1.23 27.78
N LYS A 213 10.35 1.31 28.39
CA LYS A 213 11.37 0.23 28.43
C LYS A 213 10.81 -1.13 28.92
N ASN A 214 9.94 -1.14 29.93
CA ASN A 214 9.43 -2.38 30.55
C ASN A 214 8.22 -2.98 29.85
N ASN A 215 7.53 -2.24 28.97
CA ASN A 215 6.24 -2.66 28.42
C ASN A 215 6.27 -2.92 26.90
N LYS A 216 7.46 -2.91 26.28
CA LYS A 216 7.62 -3.16 24.83
C LYS A 216 7.06 -4.50 24.40
N LEU A 217 7.23 -5.55 25.22
CA LEU A 217 6.75 -6.90 24.93
C LEU A 217 5.23 -6.93 24.73
N MET A 218 4.47 -6.20 25.56
CA MET A 218 3.02 -6.10 25.44
C MET A 218 2.59 -5.48 24.11
N GLY A 219 3.34 -4.48 23.62
CA GLY A 219 3.09 -3.86 22.32
C GLY A 219 3.33 -4.83 21.16
N TYR A 220 4.45 -5.55 21.19
CA TYR A 220 4.73 -6.59 20.20
C TYR A 220 3.68 -7.72 20.23
N ALA A 221 3.29 -8.17 21.42
CA ALA A 221 2.26 -9.20 21.58
C ALA A 221 0.90 -8.75 21.03
N THR A 222 0.50 -7.50 21.27
CA THR A 222 -0.75 -6.92 20.74
C THR A 222 -0.77 -6.95 19.22
N ILE A 223 0.31 -6.47 18.58
CA ILE A 223 0.38 -6.46 17.12
C ILE A 223 0.46 -7.87 16.55
N PHE A 224 1.23 -8.75 17.17
CA PHE A 224 1.31 -10.14 16.77
C PHE A 224 -0.07 -10.80 16.78
N TYR A 225 -0.85 -10.59 17.84
CA TYR A 225 -2.23 -11.09 17.93
C TYR A 225 -3.11 -10.56 16.79
N ILE A 226 -3.09 -9.25 16.52
CA ILE A 226 -3.84 -8.64 15.42
C ILE A 226 -3.43 -9.27 14.07
N VAL A 227 -2.13 -9.37 13.80
CA VAL A 227 -1.58 -9.94 12.57
C VAL A 227 -2.01 -11.39 12.34
N VAL A 228 -1.98 -12.20 13.40
CA VAL A 228 -2.42 -13.60 13.37
C VAL A 228 -3.92 -13.69 13.07
N VAL A 229 -4.75 -12.86 13.71
CA VAL A 229 -6.19 -12.87 13.46
C VAL A 229 -6.52 -12.48 12.01
N PHE A 230 -5.90 -11.43 11.48
CA PHE A 230 -6.05 -11.08 10.06
C PHE A 230 -5.57 -12.19 9.12
N ALA A 231 -4.50 -12.90 9.48
CA ALA A 231 -4.02 -14.04 8.70
C ALA A 231 -5.05 -15.19 8.69
N ILE A 232 -5.62 -15.54 9.84
CA ILE A 232 -6.67 -16.57 9.97
C ILE A 232 -7.90 -16.19 9.15
N MET A 233 -8.30 -14.91 9.17
CA MET A 233 -9.43 -14.40 8.39
C MET A 233 -9.17 -14.34 6.87
N SER A 234 -8.04 -14.89 6.39
CA SER A 234 -7.61 -14.88 4.99
C SER A 234 -7.33 -13.48 4.41
N GLU A 235 -7.00 -12.53 5.27
CA GLU A 235 -6.77 -11.12 4.93
C GLU A 235 -5.25 -10.78 4.98
N ALA A 236 -4.42 -11.67 4.42
CA ALA A 236 -2.96 -11.61 4.49
C ALA A 236 -2.34 -10.27 4.04
N ARG A 237 -3.01 -9.59 3.11
CA ARG A 237 -2.63 -8.24 2.66
C ARG A 237 -2.62 -7.24 3.83
N PHE A 238 -3.64 -7.26 4.68
CA PHE A 238 -3.70 -6.38 5.85
C PHE A 238 -2.59 -6.71 6.84
N SER A 239 -2.32 -7.99 7.08
CA SER A 239 -1.20 -8.43 7.92
C SER A 239 0.15 -7.89 7.42
N ILE A 240 0.43 -7.98 6.11
CA ILE A 240 1.66 -7.43 5.50
C ILE A 240 1.74 -5.91 5.71
N PHE A 241 0.64 -5.18 5.43
CA PHE A 241 0.64 -3.73 5.56
C PHE A 241 0.74 -3.26 7.01
N ILE A 242 0.19 -3.99 7.99
CA ILE A 242 0.41 -3.72 9.41
C ILE A 242 1.89 -3.84 9.75
N MET A 243 2.58 -4.88 9.26
CA MET A 243 4.02 -5.04 9.48
C MET A 243 4.85 -3.92 8.86
N ILE A 244 4.50 -3.49 7.65
CA ILE A 244 5.11 -2.31 7.01
C ILE A 244 4.86 -1.06 7.86
N SER A 245 3.63 -0.85 8.34
CA SER A 245 3.30 0.28 9.23
C SER A 245 4.10 0.25 10.52
N LEU A 246 4.36 -0.91 11.12
CA LEU A 246 5.25 -1.03 12.27
C LEU A 246 6.69 -0.66 11.93
N PHE A 247 7.22 -1.19 10.83
CA PHE A 247 8.56 -0.88 10.37
C PHE A 247 8.73 0.64 10.20
N LEU A 248 7.77 1.29 9.53
CA LEU A 248 7.76 2.73 9.31
C LEU A 248 7.62 3.52 10.62
N LEU A 249 6.77 3.06 11.55
CA LEU A 249 6.56 3.71 12.85
C LEU A 249 7.79 3.60 13.78
N ILE A 250 8.44 2.44 13.82
CA ILE A 250 9.71 2.24 14.54
C ILE A 250 10.78 3.16 13.96
N SER A 251 10.89 3.19 12.63
CA SER A 251 11.84 4.03 11.90
C SER A 251 11.54 5.52 12.08
N TYR A 252 10.27 5.90 12.25
CA TYR A 252 9.87 7.27 12.53
C TYR A 252 10.26 7.73 13.94
N LYS A 253 9.99 6.88 14.95
CA LYS A 253 10.24 7.19 16.36
C LYS A 253 11.72 7.10 16.75
N LYS A 254 12.44 6.11 16.22
CA LYS A 254 13.84 5.87 16.57
C LYS A 254 14.74 6.28 15.41
N SER A 255 15.68 7.17 15.70
CA SER A 255 16.82 7.40 14.82
C SER A 255 17.69 6.15 14.81
N ALA A 256 17.43 5.24 13.86
CA ALA A 256 18.18 4.02 13.68
C ALA A 256 19.29 4.24 12.64
N SER A 257 20.44 3.56 12.82
CA SER A 257 21.48 3.54 11.78
C SER A 257 20.95 2.87 10.50
N TYR A 258 21.54 3.17 9.35
CA TYR A 258 21.14 2.55 8.08
C TYR A 258 21.19 1.02 8.12
N SER A 259 22.21 0.45 8.76
CA SER A 259 22.31 -1.00 8.92
C SER A 259 21.12 -1.56 9.72
N ALA A 260 20.70 -0.85 10.78
CA ALA A 260 19.53 -1.26 11.56
C ALA A 260 18.22 -1.12 10.77
N LEU A 261 18.06 -0.06 9.97
CA LEU A 261 16.90 0.12 9.09
C LEU A 261 16.82 -0.99 8.03
N LEU A 262 17.96 -1.34 7.40
CA LEU A 262 18.03 -2.42 6.42
C LEU A 262 17.70 -3.78 7.06
N LYS A 263 18.28 -4.08 8.23
CA LYS A 263 17.98 -5.32 8.96
C LYS A 263 16.50 -5.40 9.35
N LEU A 264 15.93 -4.30 9.85
CA LEU A 264 14.52 -4.25 10.24
C LEU A 264 13.59 -4.37 9.03
N GLY A 265 13.93 -3.73 7.91
CA GLY A 265 13.20 -3.84 6.65
C GLY A 265 13.24 -5.26 6.10
N PHE A 266 14.43 -5.88 6.08
CA PHE A 266 14.59 -7.28 5.69
C PHE A 266 13.77 -8.22 6.59
N LEU A 267 13.84 -8.05 7.91
CA LEU A 267 13.05 -8.84 8.86
C LEU A 267 11.54 -8.68 8.62
N SER A 268 11.09 -7.46 8.32
CA SER A 268 9.68 -7.20 7.98
C SER A 268 9.24 -7.89 6.70
N ILE A 269 10.11 -7.97 5.68
CA ILE A 269 9.84 -8.70 4.44
C ILE A 269 9.76 -10.20 4.70
N VAL A 270 10.75 -10.77 5.39
CA VAL A 270 10.79 -12.20 5.75
C VAL A 270 9.55 -12.57 6.56
N PHE A 271 9.19 -11.78 7.57
CA PHE A 271 8.01 -12.02 8.38
C PHE A 271 6.70 -11.89 7.57
N GLY A 272 6.62 -10.90 6.67
CA GLY A 272 5.52 -10.77 5.72
C GLY A 272 5.35 -12.02 4.84
N LEU A 273 6.45 -12.56 4.31
CA LEU A 273 6.46 -13.81 3.54
C LEU A 273 6.05 -15.01 4.41
N MET A 274 6.48 -15.09 5.66
CA MET A 274 6.07 -16.13 6.62
C MET A 274 4.56 -16.08 6.90
N ILE A 275 3.96 -14.90 6.98
CA ILE A 275 2.50 -14.79 7.10
C ILE A 275 1.81 -15.31 5.84
N VAL A 276 2.29 -14.94 4.65
CA VAL A 276 1.73 -15.47 3.40
C VAL A 276 1.83 -17.00 3.35
N LEU A 277 2.96 -17.55 3.78
CA LEU A 277 3.21 -18.99 3.94
C LEU A 277 2.16 -19.64 4.84
N VAL A 278 1.99 -19.13 6.06
CA VAL A 278 1.00 -19.65 7.03
C VAL A 278 -0.41 -19.59 6.46
N VAL A 279 -0.79 -18.49 5.80
CA VAL A 279 -2.13 -18.37 5.19
C VAL A 279 -2.32 -19.35 4.03
N GLN A 280 -1.31 -19.59 3.19
CA GLN A 280 -1.43 -20.60 2.13
C GLN A 280 -1.54 -22.00 2.73
N PHE A 281 -0.81 -22.29 3.81
CA PHE A 281 -0.89 -23.56 4.51
C PHE A 281 -2.28 -23.81 5.09
N ILE A 282 -2.85 -22.82 5.79
CA ILE A 282 -4.23 -22.90 6.34
C ILE A 282 -5.26 -23.19 5.23
N ARG A 283 -5.07 -22.61 4.04
CA ARG A 283 -6.01 -22.76 2.91
C ARG A 283 -5.73 -23.96 2.00
N TYR A 284 -4.63 -24.69 2.22
CA TYR A 284 -4.27 -25.82 1.40
C TYR A 284 -5.40 -26.88 1.32
N PRO A 285 -6.06 -27.28 2.43
CA PRO A 285 -7.16 -28.25 2.38
C PRO A 285 -8.36 -27.79 1.53
N GLU A 286 -8.76 -26.51 1.65
CA GLU A 286 -9.85 -25.95 0.83
C GLU A 286 -9.50 -25.87 -0.65
N ALA A 287 -8.24 -25.59 -0.97
CA ALA A 287 -7.76 -25.50 -2.34
C ALA A 287 -7.73 -26.89 -2.97
N VAL A 288 -7.21 -27.89 -2.26
CA VAL A 288 -7.20 -29.28 -2.72
C VAL A 288 -8.63 -29.75 -3.00
N ALA A 289 -9.58 -29.52 -2.08
CA ALA A 289 -10.99 -29.90 -2.25
C ALA A 289 -11.68 -29.24 -3.46
N ARG A 290 -11.28 -28.02 -3.85
CA ARG A 290 -11.84 -27.31 -5.01
C ARG A 290 -11.24 -27.72 -6.36
N TYR A 291 -10.01 -28.21 -6.37
CA TYR A 291 -9.27 -28.50 -7.61
C TYR A 291 -9.02 -30.00 -7.85
N SER A 292 -9.24 -30.88 -6.86
CA SER A 292 -9.17 -32.32 -7.07
C SER A 292 -10.41 -32.82 -7.83
N LYS A 293 -10.23 -33.23 -9.09
CA LYS A 293 -11.10 -34.28 -9.64
C LYS A 293 -10.97 -35.52 -8.74
N PRO A 294 -12.04 -36.32 -8.56
CA PRO A 294 -11.99 -37.54 -7.77
C PRO A 294 -11.18 -38.59 -8.54
N SER A 295 -9.86 -38.48 -8.53
CA SER A 295 -8.96 -39.57 -8.91
C SER A 295 -8.44 -40.21 -7.64
N THR A 296 -8.79 -41.47 -7.51
CA THR A 296 -8.45 -42.43 -6.46
C THR A 296 -6.94 -42.53 -6.21
N SER A 297 -6.43 -41.76 -5.26
CA SER A 297 -5.40 -42.18 -4.30
C SER A 297 -5.14 -41.02 -3.34
N ILE A 298 -5.65 -41.16 -2.11
CA ILE A 298 -5.22 -40.33 -0.98
C ILE A 298 -3.85 -40.88 -0.55
N GLU A 299 -2.83 -40.71 -1.39
CA GLU A 299 -1.46 -41.04 -1.03
C GLU A 299 -0.80 -39.81 -0.42
N ASN A 300 -0.61 -39.89 0.89
CA ASN A 300 0.29 -39.10 1.74
C ASN A 300 0.48 -37.63 1.34
N SER A 301 -0.33 -36.79 2.00
CA SER A 301 -0.33 -35.32 2.00
C SER A 301 1.01 -34.71 2.42
N SER A 302 2.03 -34.83 1.59
CA SER A 302 3.20 -33.97 1.65
C SER A 302 2.85 -32.59 1.07
N PHE A 303 3.36 -31.53 1.69
CA PHE A 303 3.16 -30.17 1.21
C PHE A 303 3.75 -30.03 -0.20
N ASN A 304 2.92 -29.72 -1.19
CA ASN A 304 3.36 -29.56 -2.57
C ASN A 304 4.09 -28.22 -2.76
N TRP A 305 5.42 -28.27 -2.76
CA TRP A 305 6.29 -27.11 -2.97
C TRP A 305 6.10 -26.44 -4.33
N ASP A 306 5.78 -27.20 -5.38
CA ASP A 306 5.56 -26.66 -6.74
C ASP A 306 4.29 -25.83 -6.79
N TRP A 307 3.21 -26.32 -6.17
CA TRP A 307 1.97 -25.55 -6.02
C TRP A 307 2.24 -24.24 -5.26
N PHE A 308 3.06 -24.31 -4.20
CA PHE A 308 3.39 -23.14 -3.38
C PHE A 308 4.20 -22.09 -4.15
N VAL A 309 5.30 -22.48 -4.79
CA VAL A 309 6.14 -21.59 -5.61
C VAL A 309 5.32 -20.97 -6.74
N SER A 310 4.48 -21.78 -7.39
CA SER A 310 3.53 -21.31 -8.40
C SER A 310 2.58 -20.24 -7.82
N LYS A 311 1.98 -20.45 -6.65
CA LYS A 311 1.09 -19.45 -6.03
C LYS A 311 1.79 -18.15 -5.66
N LEU A 312 3.04 -18.20 -5.18
CA LEU A 312 3.84 -16.98 -4.93
C LEU A 312 4.11 -16.23 -6.23
N TYR A 313 4.54 -16.95 -7.27
CA TYR A 313 4.73 -16.40 -8.61
C TYR A 313 3.47 -15.71 -9.13
N TRP A 314 2.31 -16.38 -9.05
CA TRP A 314 1.03 -15.85 -9.48
C TRP A 314 0.62 -14.58 -8.72
N LYS A 315 0.87 -14.52 -7.41
CA LYS A 315 0.45 -13.39 -6.56
C LYS A 315 1.39 -12.19 -6.63
N VAL A 316 2.70 -12.42 -6.71
CA VAL A 316 3.72 -11.35 -6.59
C VAL A 316 4.14 -10.83 -7.95
N ILE A 317 4.25 -11.71 -8.96
CA ILE A 317 4.82 -11.38 -10.27
C ILE A 317 3.73 -11.31 -11.31
N TYR A 318 3.04 -12.43 -11.57
CA TYR A 318 2.07 -12.51 -12.67
C TYR A 318 0.98 -11.44 -12.55
N ARG A 319 0.42 -11.25 -11.35
CA ARG A 319 -0.64 -10.27 -11.12
C ARG A 319 -0.24 -8.83 -11.45
N GLN A 320 1.03 -8.46 -11.25
CA GLN A 320 1.54 -7.13 -11.63
C GLN A 320 1.70 -7.03 -13.15
N ILE A 321 2.13 -8.12 -13.79
CA ILE A 321 2.29 -8.17 -15.24
C ILE A 321 0.94 -8.11 -15.94
N GLU A 322 -0.01 -8.94 -15.50
CA GLU A 322 -1.40 -8.95 -15.95
C GLU A 322 -2.00 -7.55 -15.82
N THR A 323 -1.99 -6.97 -14.62
CA THR A 323 -2.60 -5.65 -14.36
C THR A 323 -1.99 -4.55 -15.23
N GLY A 324 -0.66 -4.55 -15.42
CA GLY A 324 0.01 -3.58 -16.30
C GLY A 324 -0.27 -3.81 -17.79
N SER A 325 -0.41 -5.07 -18.22
CA SER A 325 -0.88 -5.41 -19.57
C SER A 325 -2.30 -4.95 -19.82
N CYS A 326 -3.22 -5.14 -18.86
CA CYS A 326 -4.58 -4.64 -19.00
C CYS A 326 -4.61 -3.12 -19.10
N LEU A 327 -3.75 -2.42 -18.33
CA LEU A 327 -3.60 -0.97 -18.47
C LEU A 327 -3.12 -0.60 -19.86
N ASN A 328 -2.20 -1.37 -20.46
CA ASN A 328 -1.76 -1.12 -21.83
C ASN A 328 -2.91 -1.20 -22.83
N SER A 329 -3.73 -2.24 -22.76
CA SER A 329 -4.93 -2.38 -23.59
C SER A 329 -5.90 -1.20 -23.41
N VAL A 330 -6.06 -0.70 -22.18
CA VAL A 330 -6.90 0.47 -21.90
C VAL A 330 -6.32 1.72 -22.56
N VAL A 331 -5.01 1.94 -22.47
CA VAL A 331 -4.35 3.08 -23.12
C VAL A 331 -4.53 2.99 -24.64
N ASP A 332 -4.26 1.84 -25.24
CA ASP A 332 -4.37 1.65 -26.69
C ASP A 332 -5.80 1.92 -27.20
N GLN A 333 -6.83 1.54 -26.42
CA GLN A 333 -8.23 1.67 -26.82
C GLN A 333 -8.85 3.05 -26.50
N HIS A 334 -8.46 3.69 -25.39
CA HIS A 334 -9.19 4.83 -24.83
C HIS A 334 -8.38 6.13 -24.73
N TRP A 335 -7.08 6.13 -25.05
CA TRP A 335 -6.23 7.32 -24.86
C TRP A 335 -6.76 8.58 -25.57
N GLN A 336 -7.28 8.41 -26.78
CA GLN A 336 -7.81 9.49 -27.63
C GLN A 336 -9.32 9.73 -27.44
N GLN A 337 -9.95 9.11 -26.46
CA GLN A 337 -11.38 9.29 -26.22
C GLN A 337 -11.67 10.72 -25.76
N GLU A 338 -12.68 11.36 -26.37
CA GLU A 338 -13.13 12.68 -25.95
C GLU A 338 -13.72 12.65 -24.55
N SER A 339 -13.36 13.64 -23.74
CA SER A 339 -13.80 13.76 -22.36
C SER A 339 -15.06 14.61 -22.26
N ALA A 340 -16.17 14.00 -21.82
CA ALA A 340 -17.32 14.75 -21.32
C ALA A 340 -17.14 15.05 -19.83
N LEU A 341 -17.49 16.27 -19.40
CA LEU A 341 -17.35 16.72 -18.01
C LEU A 341 -18.23 15.89 -17.04
N ARG A 342 -19.40 15.43 -17.52
CA ARG A 342 -20.29 14.53 -16.79
C ARG A 342 -19.62 13.22 -16.41
N ASP A 343 -18.81 12.67 -17.30
CA ASP A 343 -18.15 11.37 -17.10
C ASP A 343 -16.96 11.45 -16.15
N GLN A 344 -16.48 12.66 -15.81
CA GLN A 344 -15.40 12.87 -14.84
C GLN A 344 -15.86 12.76 -13.37
N LEU A 345 -17.16 12.62 -13.10
CA LEU A 345 -17.69 12.48 -11.75
C LEU A 345 -18.03 11.02 -11.38
N PHE A 346 -17.59 10.05 -12.20
CA PHE A 346 -17.91 8.63 -12.05
C PHE A 346 -17.64 8.04 -10.65
N TRP A 347 -16.62 8.53 -9.95
CA TRP A 347 -16.23 8.04 -8.63
C TRP A 347 -17.10 8.58 -7.49
N LEU A 348 -17.92 9.62 -7.71
CA LEU A 348 -18.86 10.10 -6.68
C LEU A 348 -19.92 9.05 -6.36
N GLU A 349 -20.37 8.29 -7.37
CA GLU A 349 -21.27 7.16 -7.18
C GLU A 349 -20.69 6.16 -6.17
N ALA A 350 -19.36 6.02 -6.12
CA ALA A 350 -18.67 5.12 -5.21
C ALA A 350 -18.75 5.54 -3.73
N LEU A 351 -18.92 6.84 -3.46
CA LEU A 351 -19.03 7.38 -2.10
C LEU A 351 -20.38 7.09 -1.45
N VAL A 352 -21.46 7.08 -2.23
CA VAL A 352 -22.82 6.86 -1.71
C VAL A 352 -22.95 5.44 -1.11
N PRO A 353 -23.29 5.29 0.18
CA PRO A 353 -23.55 3.97 0.78
C PRO A 353 -24.75 3.28 0.12
N ARG A 354 -24.71 1.95 -0.02
CA ARG A 354 -25.85 1.17 -0.54
C ARG A 354 -27.11 1.32 0.33
N ALA A 355 -26.96 1.62 1.62
CA ALA A 355 -28.10 1.93 2.49
C ALA A 355 -28.88 3.18 2.03
N LEU A 356 -28.20 4.17 1.44
CA LEU A 356 -28.83 5.39 0.91
C LEU A 356 -29.21 5.26 -0.58
N TRP A 357 -28.56 4.35 -1.31
CA TRP A 357 -28.89 4.02 -2.70
C TRP A 357 -28.83 2.49 -2.90
N PRO A 358 -29.93 1.77 -2.61
CA PRO A 358 -29.95 0.30 -2.68
C PRO A 358 -29.65 -0.25 -4.08
N GLU A 359 -30.17 0.44 -5.09
CA GLU A 359 -30.02 0.09 -6.52
C GLU A 359 -28.66 0.49 -7.11
N LYS A 360 -27.72 0.94 -6.27
CA LYS A 360 -26.39 1.39 -6.70
C LYS A 360 -25.69 0.32 -7.56
N PRO A 361 -25.14 0.70 -8.72
CA PRO A 361 -24.46 -0.22 -9.61
C PRO A 361 -23.26 -0.90 -8.94
N THR A 362 -22.92 -2.09 -9.43
CA THR A 362 -21.72 -2.81 -8.98
C THR A 362 -20.47 -2.11 -9.49
N LEU A 363 -19.70 -1.55 -8.56
CA LEU A 363 -18.46 -0.81 -8.87
C LEU A 363 -17.23 -1.73 -8.99
N SER A 364 -17.35 -2.99 -8.59
CA SER A 364 -16.32 -4.01 -8.80
C SER A 364 -16.43 -4.55 -10.22
N LEU A 365 -15.89 -3.81 -11.18
CA LEU A 365 -15.91 -4.16 -12.60
C LEU A 365 -14.80 -5.14 -13.00
N GLY A 366 -14.15 -5.79 -12.04
CA GLY A 366 -12.97 -6.63 -12.30
C GLY A 366 -13.21 -7.82 -13.23
N LYS A 367 -14.42 -8.40 -13.24
CA LYS A 367 -14.80 -9.43 -14.24
C LYS A 367 -14.98 -8.83 -15.63
N MET A 368 -15.51 -7.61 -15.72
CA MET A 368 -15.67 -6.94 -17.01
C MET A 368 -14.30 -6.54 -17.59
N TYR A 369 -13.41 -6.01 -16.74
CA TYR A 369 -12.06 -5.61 -17.15
C TYR A 369 -11.18 -6.80 -17.53
N SER A 370 -11.32 -7.95 -16.86
CA SER A 370 -10.57 -9.15 -17.24
C SER A 370 -10.90 -9.61 -18.66
N LEU A 371 -12.17 -9.50 -19.07
CA LEU A 371 -12.64 -9.84 -20.41
C LEU A 371 -12.22 -8.80 -21.45
N LEU A 372 -12.45 -7.52 -21.18
CA LEU A 372 -12.28 -6.45 -22.17
C LEU A 372 -10.81 -6.06 -22.38
N TYR A 373 -10.00 -6.06 -21.32
CA TYR A 373 -8.67 -5.45 -21.35
C TYR A 373 -7.55 -6.43 -21.03
N CYS A 374 -7.80 -7.46 -20.22
CA CYS A 374 -6.78 -8.43 -19.83
C CYS A 374 -6.71 -9.65 -20.76
N GLY A 375 -7.53 -9.70 -21.82
CA GLY A 375 -7.51 -10.78 -22.81
C GLY A 375 -7.89 -12.14 -22.27
N MET A 376 -8.60 -12.22 -21.13
CA MET A 376 -8.97 -13.50 -20.56
C MET A 376 -10.22 -14.09 -21.20
N PRO A 377 -10.22 -15.39 -21.50
CA PRO A 377 -11.39 -16.06 -22.04
C PRO A 377 -12.56 -15.96 -21.05
N ASN A 378 -13.78 -15.89 -21.58
CA ASN A 378 -15.02 -15.88 -20.79
C ASN A 378 -15.30 -17.24 -20.16
N VAL A 379 -14.41 -17.67 -19.26
CA VAL A 379 -14.59 -18.86 -18.45
C VAL A 379 -15.37 -18.42 -17.22
N ASN A 380 -16.48 -19.10 -16.93
CA ASN A 380 -17.36 -18.84 -15.77
C ASN A 380 -16.66 -18.92 -14.39
N ASN A 381 -15.34 -19.11 -14.35
CA ASN A 381 -14.52 -19.22 -13.17
C ASN A 381 -14.11 -17.85 -12.63
N GLY A 382 -15.05 -17.07 -12.09
CA GLY A 382 -14.85 -16.04 -11.05
C GLY A 382 -13.63 -15.10 -11.10
N HIS A 383 -12.95 -14.92 -12.23
CA HIS A 383 -11.68 -14.19 -12.31
C HIS A 383 -11.96 -12.68 -12.34
N SER A 384 -11.33 -11.97 -11.41
CA SER A 384 -11.48 -10.53 -11.25
C SER A 384 -10.12 -9.88 -11.37
N SER A 385 -9.93 -9.09 -12.44
CA SER A 385 -8.68 -8.38 -12.71
C SER A 385 -8.80 -6.90 -12.43
N SER A 386 -7.64 -6.27 -12.35
CA SER A 386 -7.50 -4.82 -12.23
C SER A 386 -6.79 -4.23 -13.44
N ILE A 387 -7.11 -2.96 -13.73
CA ILE A 387 -6.48 -2.14 -14.79
C ILE A 387 -5.65 -1.00 -14.19
N THR A 388 -5.16 -1.20 -12.95
CA THR A 388 -4.58 -0.19 -12.05
C THR A 388 -5.54 0.96 -11.66
N LEU A 389 -5.05 1.77 -10.71
CA LEU A 389 -5.51 3.11 -10.34
C LEU A 389 -5.67 4.05 -11.55
N LEU A 390 -4.85 3.87 -12.58
CA LEU A 390 -4.73 4.80 -13.71
C LEU A 390 -5.73 4.49 -14.84
N GLY A 391 -6.19 3.24 -14.94
CA GLY A 391 -6.99 2.78 -16.09
C GLY A 391 -8.40 3.33 -16.12
N GLU A 392 -9.12 3.35 -15.00
CA GLU A 392 -10.52 3.82 -14.96
C GLU A 392 -10.66 5.31 -15.36
N PRO A 393 -9.77 6.23 -14.92
CA PRO A 393 -9.73 7.59 -15.45
C PRO A 393 -9.56 7.67 -16.97
N ILE A 394 -8.74 6.80 -17.58
CA ILE A 394 -8.54 6.77 -19.02
C ILE A 394 -9.82 6.29 -19.74
N ILE A 395 -10.47 5.23 -19.23
CA ILE A 395 -11.73 4.72 -19.80
C ILE A 395 -12.82 5.79 -19.81
N LYS A 396 -12.86 6.64 -18.78
CA LYS A 396 -13.92 7.64 -18.58
C LYS A 396 -13.65 8.99 -19.25
N GLY A 397 -12.40 9.31 -19.59
CA GLY A 397 -12.07 10.65 -20.10
C GLY A 397 -10.80 10.73 -20.93
N GLY A 398 -10.29 9.61 -21.44
CA GLY A 398 -9.03 9.54 -22.17
C GLY A 398 -7.85 10.11 -21.38
N ALA A 399 -6.90 10.70 -22.09
CA ALA A 399 -5.74 11.35 -21.47
C ALA A 399 -6.13 12.46 -20.47
N LEU A 400 -7.17 13.25 -20.76
CA LEU A 400 -7.61 14.31 -19.86
C LEU A 400 -8.11 13.75 -18.53
N GLY A 401 -8.90 12.67 -18.57
CA GLY A 401 -9.38 12.00 -17.37
C GLY A 401 -8.24 11.54 -16.47
N LEU A 402 -7.18 10.98 -17.04
CA LEU A 402 -5.96 10.63 -16.30
C LEU A 402 -5.32 11.85 -15.62
N TYR A 403 -5.15 12.96 -16.34
CA TYR A 403 -4.51 14.15 -15.78
C TYR A 403 -5.33 14.78 -14.65
N VAL A 404 -6.65 14.88 -14.82
CA VAL A 404 -7.55 15.46 -13.82
C VAL A 404 -7.57 14.59 -12.56
N HIS A 405 -7.85 13.29 -12.72
CA HIS A 405 -8.00 12.39 -11.58
C HIS A 405 -6.68 12.02 -10.92
N GLY A 406 -5.63 11.83 -11.71
CA GLY A 406 -4.26 11.67 -11.20
C GLY A 406 -3.81 12.90 -10.43
N GLY A 407 -4.05 14.10 -10.96
CA GLY A 407 -3.76 15.38 -10.29
C GLY A 407 -4.50 15.53 -8.96
N ILE A 408 -5.82 15.31 -8.95
CA ILE A 408 -6.64 15.36 -7.72
C ILE A 408 -6.10 14.40 -6.66
N LEU A 409 -5.77 13.17 -7.06
CA LEU A 409 -5.24 12.17 -6.15
C LEU A 409 -3.90 12.59 -5.55
N ILE A 410 -2.95 13.02 -6.39
CA ILE A 410 -1.61 13.43 -5.95
C ILE A 410 -1.72 14.64 -5.01
N ILE A 411 -2.54 15.63 -5.34
CA ILE A 411 -2.78 16.80 -4.49
C ILE A 411 -3.41 16.36 -3.16
N GLY A 412 -4.45 15.52 -3.20
CA GLY A 412 -5.13 15.03 -1.99
C GLY A 412 -4.20 14.28 -1.05
N LEU A 413 -3.39 13.35 -1.57
CA LEU A 413 -2.40 12.61 -0.79
C LEU A 413 -1.26 13.51 -0.27
N THR A 414 -0.87 14.52 -1.04
CA THR A 414 0.12 15.53 -0.64
C THR A 414 -0.39 16.36 0.53
N VAL A 415 -1.63 16.87 0.44
CA VAL A 415 -2.30 17.63 1.51
C VAL A 415 -2.47 16.76 2.75
N PHE A 416 -2.93 15.52 2.60
CA PHE A 416 -3.05 14.60 3.72
C PHE A 416 -1.70 14.38 4.42
N SER A 417 -0.62 14.14 3.66
CA SER A 417 0.73 13.95 4.20
C SER A 417 1.23 15.19 4.95
N LEU A 418 0.95 16.38 4.42
CA LEU A 418 1.25 17.66 5.07
C LEU A 418 0.51 17.81 6.41
N VAL A 419 -0.79 17.50 6.42
CA VAL A 419 -1.63 17.56 7.62
C VAL A 419 -1.14 16.54 8.65
N ALA A 420 -0.88 15.29 8.26
CA ALA A 420 -0.36 14.25 9.15
C ALA A 420 0.95 14.67 9.81
N ARG A 421 1.88 15.27 9.05
CA ARG A 421 3.14 15.81 9.61
C ARG A 421 2.94 16.87 10.68
N ARG A 422 1.90 17.70 10.56
CA ARG A 422 1.58 18.76 11.54
C ARG A 422 1.21 18.19 12.92
N TYR A 423 0.61 17.00 12.95
CA TYR A 423 0.14 16.36 14.18
C TYR A 423 1.13 15.37 14.82
N GLY A 424 2.37 15.27 14.31
CA GLY A 424 3.42 14.45 14.92
C GLY A 424 3.04 12.97 15.03
N ASP A 425 3.22 12.37 16.22
CA ASP A 425 2.93 10.94 16.48
C ASP A 425 1.47 10.58 16.17
N SER A 426 0.52 11.45 16.52
CA SER A 426 -0.91 11.27 16.23
C SER A 426 -1.17 11.19 14.73
N GLY A 427 -0.58 12.12 13.97
CA GLY A 427 -0.69 12.13 12.52
C GLY A 427 0.01 10.94 11.87
N ALA A 428 1.15 10.51 12.42
CA ALA A 428 1.87 9.30 11.99
C ALA A 428 1.00 8.05 12.14
N VAL A 429 0.36 7.87 13.29
CA VAL A 429 -0.49 6.70 13.57
C VAL A 429 -1.72 6.67 12.66
N VAL A 430 -2.41 7.81 12.49
CA VAL A 430 -3.57 7.92 11.57
C VAL A 430 -3.16 7.67 10.11
N CYS A 431 -2.01 8.19 9.71
CA CYS A 431 -1.47 7.99 8.36
C CYS A 431 -1.10 6.52 8.11
N LEU A 432 -0.39 5.88 9.05
CA LEU A 432 0.08 4.52 8.90
C LEU A 432 -1.04 3.49 9.11
N SER A 433 -2.14 3.83 9.79
CA SER A 433 -3.32 2.97 9.84
C SER A 433 -4.08 2.95 8.51
N MET A 434 -4.03 4.05 7.73
CA MET A 434 -4.59 4.13 6.37
C MET A 434 -3.79 3.34 5.32
N LEU A 435 -2.61 2.82 5.71
CA LEU A 435 -1.64 2.20 4.80
C LEU A 435 -2.19 1.08 3.89
N PRO A 436 -3.04 0.17 4.39
CA PRO A 436 -3.62 -0.88 3.55
C PRO A 436 -4.48 -0.37 2.38
N TRP A 437 -5.01 0.84 2.45
CA TRP A 437 -5.99 1.35 1.49
C TRP A 437 -5.39 2.31 0.45
N TRP A 438 -4.36 3.06 0.80
CA TRP A 438 -3.81 4.09 -0.08
C TRP A 438 -2.54 3.70 -0.89
N ILE A 439 -1.93 2.53 -0.62
CA ILE A 439 -0.76 2.04 -1.40
C ILE A 439 -1.22 1.09 -2.54
N ASN A 440 -2.53 1.00 -2.77
CA ASN A 440 -3.11 0.01 -3.66
C ASN A 440 -3.20 0.47 -5.12
N LEU A 441 -2.08 0.42 -5.85
CA LEU A 441 -2.06 0.76 -7.27
C LEU A 441 -2.92 -0.20 -8.12
N GLU A 442 -3.17 -1.42 -7.67
CA GLU A 442 -4.05 -2.38 -8.37
C GLU A 442 -5.54 -2.02 -8.26
N GLN A 443 -5.95 -1.07 -7.42
CA GLN A 443 -7.38 -0.82 -7.23
C GLN A 443 -8.00 -0.02 -8.38
N HIS A 444 -9.28 -0.27 -8.69
CA HIS A 444 -10.08 0.67 -9.49
C HIS A 444 -10.13 2.05 -8.80
N PHE A 445 -10.02 3.13 -9.58
CA PHE A 445 -9.94 4.49 -9.06
C PHE A 445 -11.16 4.86 -8.20
N GLY A 446 -12.37 4.57 -8.66
CA GLY A 446 -13.60 4.88 -7.92
C GLY A 446 -13.66 4.17 -6.57
N LEU A 447 -13.30 2.88 -6.55
CA LEU A 447 -13.20 2.12 -5.30
C LEU A 447 -12.05 2.61 -4.41
N TYR A 448 -10.92 3.01 -5.01
CA TYR A 448 -9.76 3.55 -4.28
C TYR A 448 -10.17 4.81 -3.50
N VAL A 449 -10.79 5.77 -4.18
CA VAL A 449 -11.26 7.02 -3.58
C VAL A 449 -12.34 6.73 -2.53
N ALA A 450 -13.30 5.87 -2.84
CA ALA A 450 -14.35 5.53 -1.89
C ALA A 450 -13.82 4.86 -0.62
N ASN A 451 -12.85 3.96 -0.76
CA ASN A 451 -12.19 3.34 0.37
C ASN A 451 -11.40 4.37 1.18
N LEU A 452 -10.62 5.22 0.53
CA LEU A 452 -9.85 6.27 1.19
C LEU A 452 -10.77 7.17 2.05
N VAL A 453 -11.90 7.60 1.50
CA VAL A 453 -12.88 8.43 2.23
C VAL A 453 -13.54 7.66 3.36
N LYS A 454 -14.10 6.46 3.09
CA LYS A 454 -14.84 5.68 4.10
C LYS A 454 -13.94 5.29 5.28
N PHE A 455 -12.79 4.68 4.98
CA PHE A 455 -11.85 4.26 6.02
C PHE A 455 -11.18 5.44 6.69
N GLY A 456 -10.90 6.52 5.95
CA GLY A 456 -10.40 7.77 6.51
C GLY A 456 -11.36 8.38 7.52
N LEU A 457 -12.66 8.44 7.21
CA LEU A 457 -13.68 8.92 8.13
C LEU A 457 -13.79 8.05 9.38
N VAL A 458 -13.74 6.72 9.23
CA VAL A 458 -13.76 5.80 10.38
C VAL A 458 -12.52 5.99 11.25
N ILE A 459 -11.32 6.05 10.67
CA ILE A 459 -10.06 6.21 11.41
C ILE A 459 -10.01 7.56 12.12
N VAL A 460 -10.26 8.64 11.39
CA VAL A 460 -10.21 10.01 11.94
C VAL A 460 -11.32 10.20 12.97
N GLY A 461 -12.54 9.75 12.69
CA GLY A 461 -13.66 9.84 13.62
C GLY A 461 -13.42 9.06 14.92
N THR A 462 -12.91 7.84 14.81
CA THR A 462 -12.52 7.03 15.99
C THR A 462 -11.42 7.71 16.78
N TYR A 463 -10.40 8.25 16.09
CA TYR A 463 -9.32 8.96 16.76
C TYR A 463 -9.80 10.20 17.52
N ILE A 464 -10.68 11.01 16.91
CA ILE A 464 -11.32 12.17 17.57
C ILE A 464 -12.13 11.72 18.78
N LEU A 465 -12.90 10.64 18.68
CA LEU A 465 -13.68 10.12 19.79
C LEU A 465 -12.80 9.70 20.96
N ILE A 466 -11.67 9.04 20.70
CA ILE A 466 -10.70 8.71 21.75
C ILE A 466 -10.18 9.98 22.43
N LEU A 467 -9.84 11.03 21.67
CA LEU A 467 -9.38 12.30 22.24
C LEU A 467 -10.44 13.00 23.10
N LEU A 468 -11.71 12.93 22.69
CA LEU A 468 -12.83 13.50 23.46
C LEU A 468 -13.03 12.76 24.78
N VAL A 469 -13.00 11.43 24.76
CA VAL A 469 -13.07 10.59 25.96
C VAL A 469 -11.89 10.89 26.89
N ASP A 470 -10.69 11.02 26.33
CA ASP A 470 -9.48 11.32 27.10
C ASP A 470 -9.59 12.65 27.85
N LYS A 471 -10.01 13.71 27.15
CA LYS A 471 -10.22 15.04 27.73
C LYS A 471 -11.31 15.02 28.81
N TYR A 472 -12.38 14.27 28.59
CA TYR A 472 -13.46 14.14 29.56
C TYR A 472 -13.00 13.43 30.84
N VAL A 473 -12.22 12.36 30.71
CA VAL A 473 -11.65 11.63 31.85
C VAL A 473 -10.64 12.51 32.59
N SER A 474 -9.73 13.20 31.89
CA SER A 474 -8.73 14.05 32.56
C SER A 474 -9.39 15.18 33.36
N THR A 475 -10.36 15.89 32.76
CA THR A 475 -11.04 17.02 33.42
C THR A 475 -11.89 16.61 34.63
N ARG A 476 -12.41 15.37 34.66
CA ARG A 476 -13.27 14.89 35.74
C ARG A 476 -12.49 14.24 36.90
N PHE A 477 -11.31 13.70 36.61
CA PHE A 477 -10.48 12.98 37.58
C PHE A 477 -9.21 13.72 38.02
N GLU A 478 -8.93 14.93 37.51
CA GLU A 478 -7.89 15.85 38.05
C GLU A 478 -8.26 16.49 39.41
N HIS A 479 -9.45 16.21 39.96
CA HIS A 479 -9.90 16.64 41.30
C HIS A 479 -9.85 15.52 42.36
N LEU A 480 -9.19 14.40 42.05
CA LEU A 480 -8.85 13.31 42.98
C LEU A 480 -7.34 13.11 42.97
#